data_AF-A0AAU8NJ82-F1
#
_entry.id   AF-A0AAU8NJ82-F1
#
_cell.length_a   1.000
_cell.length_b   1.000
_cell.length_c   1.000
_cell.angle_alpha   90.00
_cell.angle_beta   90.00
_cell.angle_gamma   90.00
#
_symmetry.space_group_name_H-M   'P 1'
#
loop_
_entity.id
_entity.type
_entity.pdbx_description
1 polymer ?
#
loop_
_entity_poly.entity_id
_entity_poly.type
_entity_poly.pdbx_seq_one_letter_code
_entity_poly.pdbx_strand_id
1 'polypeptide(L)'
;MRTYKIAQLGGGERLQNAGSTQANNGCAQTDDASTQKIEYHDAIGHVISWDGETLHLMRDAAANGSRPEQEMFLDARTIVRLKPVPERKHRS
;
A
#
# COMPACT_ATOMS: atom_id res chain seq x y z
N MET A 1 9.11 -16.29 14.44
CA MET A 1 8.27 -15.32 13.71
C MET A 1 8.79 -15.18 12.28
N ARG A 2 7.91 -15.00 11.28
CA ARG A 2 8.30 -14.88 9.85
C ARG A 2 8.11 -13.44 9.38
N THR A 3 9.10 -12.92 8.66
CA THR A 3 9.05 -11.58 8.05
C THR A 3 8.53 -11.66 6.62
N TYR A 4 7.78 -10.66 6.19
CA TYR A 4 7.21 -10.58 4.86
C TYR A 4 7.52 -9.24 4.22
N LYS A 5 7.70 -9.25 2.89
CA LYS A 5 7.64 -8.05 2.05
C LYS A 5 6.24 -7.98 1.43
N ILE A 6 5.57 -6.86 1.66
CA ILE A 6 4.22 -6.57 1.22
C ILE A 6 4.28 -5.40 0.25
N ALA A 7 3.66 -5.53 -0.91
CA ALA A 7 3.41 -4.43 -1.83
C ALA A 7 1.92 -4.11 -1.83
N GLN A 8 1.57 -2.85 -1.61
CA GLN A 8 0.20 -2.36 -1.52
C GLN A 8 -0.03 -1.19 -2.48
N LEU A 9 -1.26 -1.00 -2.92
CA LEU A 9 -1.69 0.19 -3.65
C LEU A 9 -1.69 1.40 -2.72
N GLY A 10 -1.10 2.51 -3.17
CA GLY A 10 -1.18 3.80 -2.51
C GLY A 10 -2.60 4.33 -2.53
N GLY A 11 -3.06 4.86 -1.40
CA GLY A 11 -4.39 5.42 -1.20
C GLY A 11 -4.60 6.71 -1.97
N GLY A 12 -4.57 6.66 -3.31
CA GLY A 12 -5.35 7.56 -4.13
C GLY A 12 -6.79 7.08 -4.09
N GLU A 13 -7.67 7.93 -3.56
CA GLU A 13 -9.12 7.78 -3.61
C GLU A 13 -9.58 7.01 -4.86
N ARG A 14 -10.23 5.86 -4.60
CA ARG A 14 -10.96 5.09 -5.61
C ARG A 14 -11.68 6.08 -6.54
N LEU A 15 -11.38 6.02 -7.84
CA LEU A 15 -12.19 6.62 -8.91
C LEU A 15 -13.63 6.15 -8.72
N GLN A 16 -14.41 6.93 -7.95
CA GLN A 16 -15.85 6.82 -7.87
C GLN A 16 -16.38 7.48 -9.12
N ASN A 17 -16.41 6.72 -10.22
CA ASN A 17 -17.23 7.07 -11.35
C ASN A 17 -18.70 6.80 -10.96
N ALA A 18 -19.24 7.68 -10.12
CA ALA A 18 -20.68 7.79 -9.87
C ALA A 18 -21.13 9.07 -10.57
N GLY A 19 -21.84 8.91 -11.68
CA GLY A 19 -22.38 10.01 -12.45
C GLY A 19 -23.18 10.94 -11.54
N SER A 20 -22.82 12.21 -11.54
CA SER A 20 -23.65 13.25 -10.99
C SER A 20 -23.56 14.48 -11.89
N THR A 21 -24.69 14.74 -12.53
CA THR A 21 -24.95 15.85 -13.43
C THR A 21 -24.92 17.16 -12.65
N GLN A 22 -24.04 18.11 -12.99
CA GLN A 22 -24.28 19.52 -12.68
C GLN A 22 -23.54 20.43 -13.67
N ALA A 23 -24.31 21.13 -14.51
CA ALA A 23 -23.85 22.21 -15.37
C ALA A 23 -23.71 23.50 -14.55
N ASN A 24 -22.64 24.29 -14.78
CA ASN A 24 -22.67 25.74 -15.06
C ASN A 24 -21.22 26.33 -15.18
N ASN A 25 -20.86 26.69 -16.42
CA ASN A 25 -19.96 27.73 -16.94
C ASN A 25 -18.68 28.18 -16.19
N GLY A 26 -17.54 28.14 -16.90
CA GLY A 26 -16.41 29.06 -16.68
C GLY A 26 -15.01 28.60 -17.13
N CYS A 27 -14.68 28.80 -18.41
CA CYS A 27 -13.34 29.12 -18.95
C CYS A 27 -12.13 28.21 -18.64
N ALA A 28 -11.90 27.26 -19.56
CA ALA A 28 -10.62 26.77 -20.09
C ALA A 28 -9.46 26.45 -19.11
N GLN A 29 -9.30 25.16 -18.81
CA GLN A 29 -7.96 24.58 -18.73
C GLN A 29 -7.95 23.19 -19.37
N THR A 30 -7.16 23.12 -20.44
CA THR A 30 -6.74 22.00 -21.29
C THR A 30 -6.94 20.57 -20.76
N ASP A 31 -7.41 19.72 -21.66
CA ASP A 31 -7.37 18.26 -21.58
C ASP A 31 -6.05 17.74 -20.99
N ASP A 32 -6.14 17.02 -19.88
CA ASP A 32 -5.52 15.71 -19.79
C ASP A 32 -6.38 14.95 -18.79
N ALA A 33 -7.10 13.93 -19.27
CA ALA A 33 -7.83 13.02 -18.41
C ALA A 33 -6.81 12.45 -17.43
N SER A 34 -6.80 12.99 -16.21
CA SER A 34 -5.82 12.68 -15.19
C SER A 34 -5.98 11.21 -14.81
N THR A 35 -5.33 10.33 -15.57
CA THR A 35 -5.03 8.97 -15.13
C THR A 35 -4.24 9.14 -13.85
N GLN A 36 -4.95 9.10 -12.73
CA GLN A 36 -4.39 9.10 -11.40
C GLN A 36 -3.28 8.05 -11.41
N LYS A 37 -2.03 8.49 -11.26
CA LYS A 37 -0.89 7.58 -11.30
C LYS A 37 -1.10 6.59 -10.17
N ILE A 38 -1.21 5.31 -10.52
CA ILE A 38 -1.27 4.26 -9.53
C ILE A 38 0.08 4.23 -8.83
N GLU A 39 0.10 4.57 -7.55
CA GLU A 39 1.28 4.47 -6.70
C GLU A 39 1.27 3.13 -5.98
N TYR A 40 2.44 2.54 -5.78
CA TYR A 40 2.61 1.32 -5.00
C TYR A 40 3.58 1.60 -3.86
N HIS A 41 3.23 1.16 -2.65
CA HIS A 41 4.10 1.24 -1.49
C HIS A 41 4.51 -0.15 -1.00
N ASP A 42 5.77 -0.27 -0.59
CA ASP A 42 6.29 -1.47 0.04
C ASP A 42 6.26 -1.32 1.58
N ALA A 43 5.93 -2.40 2.27
CA ALA A 43 6.13 -2.58 3.70
C ALA A 43 6.91 -3.88 3.95
N ILE A 44 7.79 -3.87 4.95
CA ILE A 44 8.51 -5.07 5.42
C ILE A 44 8.26 -5.18 6.91
N GLY A 45 7.85 -6.35 7.36
CA GLY A 45 7.52 -6.54 8.77
C GLY A 45 7.12 -7.95 9.13
N HIS A 46 6.78 -8.12 10.40
CA HIS A 46 6.33 -9.36 11.00
C HIS A 46 4.81 -9.42 11.00
N VAL A 47 4.24 -10.51 10.45
CA VAL A 47 2.79 -10.73 10.51
C VAL A 47 2.41 -11.14 11.93
N ILE A 48 1.45 -10.42 12.51
CA ILE A 48 0.87 -10.71 13.82
C ILE A 48 -0.34 -11.62 13.64
N SER A 49 -1.26 -11.24 12.75
CA SER A 49 -2.46 -12.04 12.42
C SER A 49 -2.94 -11.78 10.99
N TRP A 50 -3.72 -12.74 10.45
CA TRP A 50 -4.36 -12.66 9.15
C TRP A 50 -5.68 -13.41 9.21
N ASP A 51 -6.79 -12.71 8.94
CA ASP A 51 -8.15 -13.27 8.94
C ASP A 51 -8.70 -13.54 7.52
N GLY A 52 -7.96 -13.14 6.48
CA GLY A 52 -8.39 -13.25 5.08
C GLY A 52 -8.90 -11.94 4.47
N GLU A 53 -9.24 -10.95 5.29
CA GLU A 53 -9.70 -9.62 4.89
C GLU A 53 -8.71 -8.54 5.31
N THR A 54 -8.15 -8.63 6.51
CA THR A 54 -7.19 -7.67 7.07
C THR A 54 -5.90 -8.35 7.51
N LEU A 55 -4.77 -7.77 7.09
CA LEU A 55 -3.42 -8.15 7.50
C LEU A 55 -2.96 -7.22 8.60
N HIS A 56 -2.78 -7.79 9.78
CA HIS A 56 -2.17 -7.12 10.93
C HIS A 56 -0.69 -7.48 10.97
N LEU A 57 0.16 -6.47 10.85
CA LEU A 57 1.61 -6.65 10.88
C LEU A 57 2.31 -5.53 11.65
N MET A 58 3.45 -5.87 12.24
CA MET A 58 4.40 -4.89 12.78
C MET A 58 5.45 -4.61 11.72
N ARG A 59 5.44 -3.40 11.14
CA ARG A 59 6.44 -2.98 10.15
C ARG A 59 7.77 -2.72 10.85
N ASP A 60 8.83 -3.25 10.27
CA ASP A 60 10.17 -3.08 10.82
C ASP A 60 10.66 -1.63 10.66
N ALA A 61 11.43 -1.17 11.64
CA ALA A 61 12.15 0.09 11.55
C ALA A 61 13.18 0.05 10.41
N ALA A 62 13.41 1.19 9.77
CA ALA A 62 14.47 1.29 8.76
C ALA A 62 15.84 1.19 9.45
N ALA A 63 16.78 0.45 8.85
CA ALA A 63 18.12 0.25 9.42
C ALA A 63 18.92 1.55 9.62
N ASN A 64 18.58 2.61 8.87
CA ASN A 64 19.19 3.94 8.98
C ASN A 64 18.45 4.87 9.97
N GLY A 65 17.41 4.38 10.66
CA GLY A 65 16.63 5.17 11.61
C GLY A 65 15.68 6.20 10.98
N SER A 66 15.59 6.31 9.65
CA SER A 66 14.74 7.33 9.00
C SER A 66 13.25 7.07 9.16
N ARG A 67 12.87 5.86 9.55
CA ARG A 67 11.48 5.44 9.74
C ARG A 67 11.39 4.53 10.97
N PRO A 68 10.51 4.83 11.94
CA PRO A 68 10.30 3.97 13.09
C PRO A 68 9.55 2.69 12.72
N GLU A 69 9.57 1.73 13.64
CA GLU A 69 8.63 0.61 13.64
C GLU A 69 7.19 1.12 13.73
N GLN A 70 6.26 0.41 13.10
CA GLN A 70 4.87 0.84 13.03
C GLN A 70 3.92 -0.34 12.91
N GLU A 71 2.89 -0.36 13.75
CA GLU A 71 1.77 -1.29 13.61
C GLU A 71 0.89 -0.89 12.42
N MET A 72 0.59 -1.85 11.56
CA MET A 72 -0.17 -1.63 10.32
C MET A 72 -1.30 -2.64 10.15
N PHE A 73 -2.41 -2.14 9.61
CA PHE A 73 -3.57 -2.93 9.19
C PHE A 73 -3.79 -2.68 7.70
N LEU A 74 -3.72 -3.75 6.90
CA LEU A 74 -3.83 -3.68 5.45
C LEU A 74 -5.02 -4.49 4.97
N ASP A 75 -5.91 -3.88 4.19
CA ASP A 75 -7.01 -4.59 3.53
C ASP A 75 -6.48 -5.50 2.42
N ALA A 76 -7.01 -6.72 2.34
CA ALA A 76 -6.62 -7.74 1.37
C ALA A 76 -6.67 -7.24 -0.08
N ARG A 77 -7.61 -6.35 -0.39
CA ARG A 77 -7.85 -5.82 -1.74
C ARG A 77 -6.82 -4.78 -2.15
N THR A 78 -6.11 -4.18 -1.19
CA THR A 78 -5.03 -3.22 -1.49
C THR A 78 -3.68 -3.93 -1.65
N ILE A 79 -3.55 -5.17 -1.16
CA ILE A 79 -2.32 -5.96 -1.25
C ILE A 79 -2.19 -6.56 -2.65
N VAL A 80 -1.17 -6.12 -3.38
CA VAL A 80 -0.85 -6.61 -4.73
C VAL A 80 0.05 -7.84 -4.65
N ARG A 81 0.92 -7.89 -3.64
CA ARG A 81 1.86 -9.00 -3.47
C ARG A 81 2.26 -9.18 -2.03
N LEU A 82 2.27 -10.43 -1.58
CA LEU A 82 2.83 -10.87 -0.31
C LEU A 82 3.93 -11.89 -0.57
N LYS A 83 5.14 -11.67 -0.05
CA LYS A 83 6.26 -12.61 -0.16
C LYS A 83 6.91 -12.88 1.20
N PRO A 84 7.23 -14.14 1.54
CA PRO A 84 8.09 -14.41 2.68
C PRO A 84 9.50 -13.87 2.42
N VAL A 85 10.13 -13.30 3.45
CA VAL A 85 11.56 -12.96 3.44
C VAL A 85 12.34 -14.20 3.86
N PRO A 86 13.16 -14.81 2.99
CA PRO A 86 13.92 -15.99 3.34
C PRO A 86 14.98 -15.68 4.39
N GLU A 87 15.26 -16.65 5.26
CA GLU A 87 16.37 -16.57 6.20
C GLU A 87 17.71 -16.55 5.44
N ARG A 88 18.64 -15.71 5.91
CA ARG A 88 19.98 -15.64 5.33
C ARG A 88 20.76 -16.89 5.70
N LYS A 89 21.29 -17.60 4.70
CA LYS A 89 22.23 -18.71 4.94
C LYS A 89 23.48 -18.17 5.61
N HIS A 90 23.78 -18.63 6.82
CA HIS A 90 25.03 -18.31 7.49
C HIS A 90 26.18 -18.99 6.73
N ARG A 91 27.12 -18.21 6.21
CA ARG A 91 28.39 -18.77 5.72
C ARG A 91 29.26 -18.97 6.95
N SER A 92 29.42 -20.22 7.37
CA SER A 92 30.44 -20.62 8.34
C SER A 92 31.84 -20.54 7.73
#